data_AF-A0A257XLD0-F1
#
_entry.id   AF-A0A257XLD0-F1
#
_cell.length_a   1.000
_cell.length_b   1.000
_cell.length_c   1.000
_cell.angle_alpha   90.00
_cell.angle_beta   90.00
_cell.angle_gamma   90.00
#
_symmetry.space_group_name_H-M   'P 1'
#
loop_
_entity.id
_entity.type
_entity.pdbx_description
1 polymer ?
#
loop_
_entity_poly.entity_id
_entity_poly.type
_entity_poly.pdbx_seq_one_letter_code
_entity_poly.pdbx_strand_id
1 'polypeptide(L)'
;MRLDLLTQMTRERAARRAAILVTELASGTQRLVRGDEIADDPLGTVMAAALRSGKSMLTGEGEARAFLTVQVPPPRLIVIGAVHISQALAPMARLAGFDLTIIDPRTAFATPERFPQTELIARWPDEALPEIGLDPFTGLVALTHDPKIDEPALEAGLRAGCFYVGALGSRRTHA
;
A
#
# COMPACT_ATOMS: atom_id res chain seq x y z
N MET A 1 19.06 -8.52 18.47
CA MET A 1 17.83 -7.70 18.57
C MET A 1 17.10 -8.09 19.83
N ARG A 2 16.65 -7.11 20.63
CA ARG A 2 15.90 -7.40 21.87
C ARG A 2 14.49 -7.92 21.55
N LEU A 3 13.96 -8.78 22.42
CA LEU A 3 12.67 -9.46 22.20
C LEU A 3 11.47 -8.48 22.20
N ASP A 4 11.53 -7.42 23.00
CA ASP A 4 10.53 -6.35 23.05
C ASP A 4 10.38 -5.66 21.68
N LEU A 5 11.50 -5.28 21.07
CA LEU A 5 11.53 -4.62 19.77
C LEU A 5 11.04 -5.55 18.65
N LEU A 6 11.45 -6.83 18.68
CA LEU A 6 10.94 -7.83 17.74
C LEU A 6 9.41 -7.95 17.84
N THR A 7 8.89 -8.07 19.06
CA THR A 7 7.45 -8.20 19.31
C THR A 7 6.67 -6.99 18.79
N GLN A 8 7.18 -5.77 19.01
CA GLN A 8 6.58 -4.55 18.49
C GLN A 8 6.61 -4.52 16.95
N MET A 9 7.75 -4.86 16.33
CA MET A 9 7.88 -4.89 14.89
C MET A 9 6.93 -5.92 14.23
N THR A 10 6.74 -7.09 14.86
CA THR A 10 5.75 -8.08 14.40
C THR A 10 4.33 -7.54 14.48
N ARG A 11 3.98 -6.78 15.53
CA ARG A 11 2.65 -6.15 15.66
C ARG A 11 2.41 -5.10 14.58
N GLU A 12 3.39 -4.25 14.31
CA GLU A 12 3.29 -3.24 13.24
C GLU A 12 3.13 -3.90 11.88
N ARG A 13 3.92 -4.96 11.60
CA ARG A 13 3.79 -5.74 10.37
C ARG A 13 2.41 -6.39 10.23
N ALA A 14 1.89 -7.02 11.29
CA ALA A 14 0.58 -7.67 11.28
C ALA A 14 -0.55 -6.66 11.06
N ALA A 15 -0.40 -5.45 11.60
CA ALA A 15 -1.36 -4.36 11.43
C ALA A 15 -1.14 -3.53 10.15
N ARG A 16 -0.20 -3.95 9.28
CA ARG A 16 0.17 -3.22 8.06
C ARG A 16 0.53 -1.75 8.30
N ARG A 17 1.26 -1.49 9.38
CA ARG A 17 1.82 -0.17 9.67
C ARG A 17 3.31 -0.17 9.41
N ALA A 18 3.78 0.92 8.80
CA ALA A 18 5.20 1.10 8.58
C ALA A 18 5.92 1.40 9.88
N ALA A 19 7.14 0.88 10.01
CA ALA A 19 8.02 1.17 11.13
C ALA A 19 9.48 1.09 10.68
N ILE A 20 10.36 1.77 11.42
CA ILE A 20 11.80 1.73 11.19
C ILE A 20 12.47 1.32 12.49
N LEU A 21 13.28 0.27 12.43
CA LEU A 21 14.20 -0.05 13.50
C LEU A 21 15.51 0.72 13.26
N VAL A 22 15.78 1.69 14.12
CA VAL A 22 17.02 2.46 14.12
C VAL A 22 18.03 1.70 14.94
N THR A 23 19.19 1.40 14.35
CA THR A 23 20.33 0.81 15.05
C THR A 23 21.49 1.79 15.00
N GLU A 24 21.85 2.38 16.14
CA GLU A 24 23.06 3.18 16.27
C GLU A 24 24.29 2.29 16.10
N LEU A 25 25.20 2.66 15.20
CA LEU A 25 26.31 1.79 14.84
C LEU A 25 27.44 1.80 15.87
N ALA A 26 27.65 2.92 16.57
CA ALA A 26 28.69 3.04 17.58
C ALA A 26 28.36 2.22 18.84
N SER A 27 27.11 2.29 19.30
CA SER A 27 26.66 1.67 20.56
C SER A 27 25.97 0.31 20.38
N GLY A 28 25.44 0.04 19.17
CA GLY A 28 24.54 -1.09 18.93
C GLY A 28 23.14 -0.89 19.52
N THR A 29 22.84 0.28 20.08
CA THR A 29 21.53 0.60 20.66
C THR A 29 20.46 0.61 19.59
N GLN A 30 19.30 0.05 19.92
CA GLN A 30 18.18 -0.07 19.00
C GLN A 30 16.92 0.59 19.56
N ARG A 31 16.19 1.30 18.69
CA ARG A 31 14.86 1.82 18.98
C ARG A 31 13.96 1.66 17.76
N LEU A 32 12.68 1.41 17.99
CA LEU A 32 11.66 1.35 16.95
C LEU A 32 11.01 2.73 16.83
N VAL A 33 10.80 3.19 15.60
CA VAL A 33 10.02 4.40 15.28
C VAL A 33 8.86 3.98 14.40
N ARG A 34 7.63 4.25 14.85
CA ARG A 34 6.41 3.95 14.08
C ARG A 34 6.16 5.03 13.05
N GLY A 35 5.41 4.70 12.00
CA GLY A 35 5.14 5.61 10.89
C GLY A 35 4.52 6.96 11.31
N ASP A 36 3.67 6.96 12.32
CA ASP A 36 3.05 8.15 12.92
C ASP A 36 3.98 8.98 13.81
N GLU A 37 5.07 8.38 14.30
CA GLU A 37 6.09 9.04 15.13
C GLU A 37 7.22 9.67 14.30
N ILE A 38 7.31 9.36 13.00
CA ILE A 38 8.44 9.77 12.14
C ILE A 38 8.55 11.29 11.98
N ALA A 39 7.43 12.01 11.90
CA ALA A 39 7.46 13.44 11.65
C ALA A 39 8.16 14.23 12.76
N ASP A 40 8.09 13.72 13.99
CA ASP A 40 8.67 14.33 15.20
C ASP A 40 10.08 13.80 15.53
N ASP A 41 10.58 12.82 14.78
CA ASP A 41 11.90 12.23 14.99
C ASP A 41 13.02 13.13 14.43
N PRO A 42 14.18 13.26 15.09
CA PRO A 42 15.33 13.98 14.55
C PRO A 42 15.80 13.48 13.18
N LEU A 43 15.55 12.21 12.84
CA LEU A 43 15.84 11.60 11.54
C LEU A 43 14.63 11.61 10.59
N GLY A 44 13.55 12.32 10.94
CA GLY A 44 12.24 12.24 10.29
C GLY A 44 12.26 12.43 8.78
N THR A 45 13.02 13.42 8.28
CA THR A 45 13.15 13.66 6.84
C THR A 45 13.77 12.46 6.09
N VAL A 46 14.83 11.87 6.65
CA VAL A 46 15.52 10.72 6.05
C VAL A 46 14.64 9.48 6.17
N MET A 47 14.00 9.27 7.32
CA MET A 47 13.06 8.18 7.56
C MET A 47 11.87 8.22 6.60
N ALA A 48 11.29 9.40 6.37
CA ALA A 48 10.19 9.56 5.42
C ALA A 48 10.61 9.19 3.98
N ALA A 49 11.82 9.55 3.56
CA ALA A 49 12.37 9.12 2.27
C ALA A 49 12.61 7.60 2.23
N ALA A 50 13.13 7.02 3.31
CA ALA A 50 13.37 5.59 3.44
C ALA A 50 12.06 4.80 3.34
N LEU A 51 10.99 5.24 4.03
CA LEU A 51 9.66 4.64 3.93
C LEU A 51 9.08 4.66 2.51
N ARG A 52 9.15 5.81 1.82
CA ARG A 52 8.67 5.91 0.43
C ARG A 52 9.37 4.96 -0.52
N SER A 53 10.68 4.73 -0.30
CA SER A 53 11.46 3.81 -1.12
C SER A 53 11.31 2.35 -0.73
N GLY A 54 10.86 2.07 0.51
CA GLY A 54 10.89 0.74 1.13
C GLY A 54 12.31 0.19 1.37
N LYS A 55 13.37 0.99 1.18
CA LYS A 55 14.76 0.54 1.25
C LYS A 55 15.39 0.88 2.59
N SER A 56 16.02 -0.13 3.20
CA SER A 56 16.89 0.07 4.37
C SER A 56 18.16 0.82 3.96
N MET A 57 18.68 1.68 4.85
CA MET A 57 19.79 2.56 4.50
C MET A 57 20.65 2.96 5.71
N LEU A 58 21.86 3.42 5.43
CA LEU A 58 22.72 4.11 6.40
C LEU A 58 22.42 5.60 6.41
N THR A 59 22.53 6.22 7.58
CA THR A 59 22.41 7.66 7.76
C THR A 59 23.37 8.16 8.85
N GLY A 60 23.56 9.48 8.92
CA GLY A 60 24.51 10.13 9.82
C GLY A 60 25.96 9.97 9.41
N GLU A 61 26.85 10.65 10.15
CA GLU A 61 28.30 10.65 9.95
C GLU A 61 29.02 10.47 11.30
N GLY A 62 30.28 10.02 11.27
CA GLY A 62 31.10 9.81 12.47
C GLY A 62 30.45 8.86 13.49
N GLU A 63 30.39 9.28 14.75
CA GLU A 63 29.78 8.52 15.86
C GLU A 63 28.24 8.55 15.83
N ALA A 64 27.63 9.48 15.11
CA ALA A 64 26.17 9.60 14.97
C ALA A 64 25.58 8.70 13.87
N ARG A 65 26.36 7.75 13.34
CA ARG A 65 25.90 6.84 12.28
C ARG A 65 24.85 5.86 12.79
N ALA A 66 23.78 5.72 12.01
CA ALA A 66 22.73 4.76 12.27
C ALA A 66 22.39 3.95 11.01
N PHE A 67 21.94 2.71 11.20
CA PHE A 67 21.31 1.90 10.18
C PHE A 67 19.79 1.89 10.39
N LEU A 68 19.06 2.27 9.35
CA LEU A 68 17.61 2.28 9.30
C LEU A 68 17.13 0.99 8.66
N THR A 69 16.60 0.07 9.46
CA THR A 69 15.93 -1.13 8.96
C THR A 69 14.47 -0.79 8.70
N VAL A 70 14.14 -0.58 7.44
CA VAL A 70 12.79 -0.19 7.00
C VAL A 70 11.88 -1.40 6.93
N GLN A 71 10.71 -1.29 7.52
CA GLN A 71 9.63 -2.26 7.42
C GLN A 71 8.38 -1.54 6.90
N VAL A 72 8.01 -1.85 5.67
CA VAL A 72 6.78 -1.35 5.04
C VAL A 72 5.89 -2.54 4.67
N PRO A 73 4.55 -2.38 4.73
CA PRO A 73 3.63 -3.38 4.23
C PRO A 73 3.90 -3.72 2.76
N PRO A 74 3.68 -4.99 2.33
CA PRO A 74 3.65 -5.32 0.92
C PRO A 74 2.61 -4.47 0.19
N PRO A 75 2.96 -3.91 -0.98
CA PRO A 75 2.07 -3.03 -1.71
C PRO A 75 0.90 -3.81 -2.29
N ARG A 76 -0.30 -3.27 -2.13
CA ARG A 76 -1.54 -3.81 -2.72
C ARG A 76 -1.98 -2.98 -3.91
N LEU A 77 -2.67 -3.60 -4.86
CA LEU A 77 -3.34 -2.92 -5.95
C LEU A 77 -4.81 -3.34 -6.02
N ILE A 78 -5.70 -2.43 -5.64
CA ILE A 78 -7.15 -2.63 -5.72
C ILE A 78 -7.66 -2.04 -7.02
N VAL A 79 -8.27 -2.89 -7.85
CA VAL A 79 -8.81 -2.47 -9.15
C VAL A 79 -10.32 -2.55 -9.10
N ILE A 80 -10.98 -1.44 -9.40
CA ILE A 80 -12.43 -1.34 -9.49
C ILE A 80 -12.81 -1.55 -10.95
N GLY A 81 -13.53 -2.63 -11.21
CA GLY A 81 -13.97 -3.03 -12.53
C GLY A 81 -13.24 -4.23 -13.09
N ALA A 82 -13.99 -5.28 -13.41
CA ALA A 82 -13.55 -6.49 -14.08
C ALA A 82 -13.65 -6.32 -15.62
N VAL A 83 -13.06 -5.25 -16.14
CA VAL A 83 -13.10 -4.91 -17.58
C VAL A 83 -11.93 -5.53 -18.35
N HIS A 84 -11.91 -5.36 -19.68
CA HIS A 84 -10.85 -5.88 -20.56
C HIS A 84 -9.47 -5.29 -20.22
N ILE A 85 -9.40 -4.03 -19.80
CA ILE A 85 -8.16 -3.38 -19.36
C ILE A 85 -7.61 -4.06 -18.10
N SER A 86 -8.49 -4.42 -17.16
CA SER A 86 -8.12 -5.14 -15.94
C SER A 86 -7.47 -6.49 -16.24
N GLN A 87 -7.89 -7.17 -17.33
CA GLN A 87 -7.29 -8.45 -17.72
C GLN A 87 -5.84 -8.28 -18.19
N ALA A 88 -5.55 -7.18 -18.88
CA ALA A 88 -4.18 -6.85 -19.26
C ALA A 88 -3.36 -6.37 -18.05
N LEU A 89 -3.98 -5.62 -17.13
CA LEU A 89 -3.33 -5.09 -15.93
C LEU A 89 -2.95 -6.17 -14.92
N ALA A 90 -3.82 -7.14 -14.67
CA ALA A 90 -3.63 -8.19 -13.67
C ALA A 90 -2.27 -8.92 -13.76
N PRO A 91 -1.84 -9.45 -14.93
CA PRO A 91 -0.54 -10.11 -15.03
C PRO A 91 0.63 -9.14 -14.86
N MET A 92 0.52 -7.88 -15.31
CA MET A 92 1.55 -6.86 -15.12
C MET A 92 1.73 -6.51 -13.65
N ALA A 93 0.63 -6.33 -12.91
CA ALA A 93 0.65 -6.03 -11.49
C ALA A 93 1.31 -7.17 -10.69
N ARG A 94 0.93 -8.42 -10.98
CA ARG A 94 1.53 -9.60 -10.35
C ARG A 94 3.02 -9.72 -10.65
N LEU A 95 3.43 -9.50 -11.90
CA LEU A 95 4.84 -9.51 -12.29
C LEU A 95 5.65 -8.42 -11.57
N ALA A 96 5.04 -7.25 -11.35
CA ALA A 96 5.64 -6.15 -10.60
C ALA A 96 5.64 -6.36 -9.07
N GLY A 97 5.03 -7.45 -8.58
CA GLY A 97 5.01 -7.81 -7.16
C GLY A 97 3.88 -7.18 -6.34
N PHE A 98 2.83 -6.65 -6.99
CA PHE A 98 1.63 -6.19 -6.30
C PHE A 98 0.71 -7.34 -5.92
N ASP A 99 0.15 -7.27 -4.72
CA ASP A 99 -0.98 -8.09 -4.30
C ASP A 99 -2.27 -7.48 -4.87
N LEU A 100 -2.80 -8.07 -5.95
CA LEU A 100 -3.90 -7.50 -6.74
C LEU A 100 -5.24 -8.18 -6.45
N THR A 101 -6.24 -7.34 -6.16
CA THR A 101 -7.64 -7.71 -5.99
C THR A 101 -8.50 -6.89 -6.94
N ILE A 102 -9.43 -7.54 -7.65
CA ILE A 102 -10.41 -6.87 -8.52
C ILE A 102 -11.79 -6.90 -7.86
N ILE A 103 -12.44 -5.76 -7.80
CA ILE A 103 -13.80 -5.59 -7.26
C ILE A 103 -14.72 -5.18 -8.41
N ASP A 104 -15.78 -5.93 -8.65
CA ASP A 104 -16.84 -5.55 -9.60
C ASP A 104 -18.17 -6.18 -9.18
N PRO A 105 -19.22 -5.39 -8.86
CA PRO A 105 -20.52 -5.93 -8.45
C PRO A 105 -21.23 -6.68 -9.60
N ARG A 106 -20.78 -6.51 -10.84
CA ARG A 106 -21.38 -7.16 -12.02
C ARG A 106 -20.75 -8.54 -12.18
N THR A 107 -21.38 -9.54 -11.58
CA THR A 107 -20.94 -10.95 -11.54
C THR A 107 -20.62 -11.56 -12.91
N ALA A 108 -21.26 -11.10 -13.98
CA ALA A 108 -20.97 -11.54 -15.35
C ALA A 108 -19.54 -11.20 -15.81
N PHE A 109 -18.88 -10.23 -15.16
CA PHE A 109 -17.54 -9.79 -15.51
C PHE A 109 -16.46 -10.40 -14.61
N ALA A 110 -16.67 -10.46 -13.29
CA ALA A 110 -15.68 -10.96 -12.35
C ALA A 110 -15.67 -12.51 -12.30
N THR A 111 -15.19 -13.16 -13.37
CA THR A 111 -15.12 -14.62 -13.46
C THR A 111 -13.68 -15.15 -13.45
N PRO A 112 -13.41 -16.33 -12.84
CA PRO A 112 -12.07 -16.93 -12.80
C PRO A 112 -11.47 -17.21 -14.19
N GLU A 113 -12.30 -17.48 -15.20
CA GLU A 113 -11.84 -17.74 -16.57
C GLU A 113 -11.25 -16.50 -17.21
N ARG A 114 -11.78 -15.31 -16.88
CA ARG A 114 -11.27 -14.02 -17.36
C ARG A 114 -10.06 -13.53 -16.56
N PHE A 115 -9.96 -13.93 -15.29
CA PHE A 115 -8.94 -13.46 -14.35
C PHE A 115 -8.30 -14.63 -13.59
N PRO A 116 -7.46 -15.44 -14.26
CA PRO A 116 -6.81 -16.57 -13.62
C PRO A 116 -5.78 -16.08 -12.58
N GLN A 117 -5.80 -16.71 -11.41
CA GLN A 117 -4.86 -16.42 -10.29
C GLN A 117 -4.93 -14.96 -9.81
N THR A 118 -6.13 -14.40 -9.83
CA THR A 118 -6.44 -13.06 -9.33
C THR A 118 -7.56 -13.19 -8.32
N GLU A 119 -7.46 -12.49 -7.20
CA GLU A 119 -8.56 -12.39 -6.25
C GLU A 119 -9.68 -11.54 -6.83
N LEU A 120 -10.91 -12.06 -6.82
CA LEU A 120 -12.10 -11.42 -7.36
C LEU A 120 -13.14 -11.25 -6.26
N ILE A 121 -13.66 -10.03 -6.11
CA ILE A 121 -14.74 -9.72 -5.17
C ILE A 121 -15.94 -9.20 -5.98
N ALA A 122 -16.97 -10.04 -6.07
CA ALA A 122 -18.21 -9.71 -6.77
C ALA A 122 -19.22 -9.00 -5.85
N ARG A 123 -18.80 -7.88 -5.25
CA ARG A 123 -19.61 -7.03 -4.35
C ARG A 123 -19.44 -5.56 -4.74
N TRP A 124 -20.27 -4.70 -4.16
CA TRP A 124 -20.10 -3.26 -4.34
C TRP A 124 -18.85 -2.75 -3.61
N PRO A 125 -18.16 -1.70 -4.12
CA PRO A 125 -16.95 -1.19 -3.48
C PRO A 125 -17.16 -0.67 -2.05
N ASP A 126 -18.30 -0.05 -1.77
CA ASP A 126 -18.69 0.40 -0.42
C ASP A 126 -18.85 -0.76 0.58
N GLU A 127 -19.20 -1.96 0.12
CA GLU A 127 -19.24 -3.18 0.93
C GLU A 127 -17.86 -3.83 1.09
N ALA A 128 -17.10 -3.91 -0.01
CA ALA A 128 -15.85 -4.67 -0.05
C ALA A 128 -14.65 -3.93 0.57
N LEU A 129 -14.53 -2.62 0.32
CA LEU A 129 -13.36 -1.84 0.73
C LEU A 129 -13.18 -1.72 2.25
N PRO A 130 -14.25 -1.58 3.08
CA PRO A 130 -14.10 -1.55 4.53
C PRO A 130 -13.46 -2.82 5.10
N GLU A 131 -13.75 -3.99 4.52
CA GLU A 131 -13.18 -5.27 4.96
C GLU A 131 -11.71 -5.44 4.53
N ILE A 132 -11.36 -4.94 3.34
CA ILE A 132 -9.98 -4.99 2.82
C ILE A 132 -9.04 -4.09 3.65
N GLY A 133 -9.56 -2.96 4.14
CA GLY A 133 -8.79 -1.97 4.87
C GLY A 133 -7.75 -1.29 3.98
N LEU A 134 -8.17 -0.21 3.31
CA LEU A 134 -7.28 0.62 2.51
C LEU A 134 -6.26 1.35 3.42
N ASP A 135 -5.04 1.48 2.92
CA ASP A 135 -3.93 2.09 3.64
C ASP A 135 -2.98 2.84 2.69
N PRO A 136 -1.99 3.59 3.21
CA PRO A 136 -1.00 4.28 2.38
C PRO A 136 -0.08 3.36 1.55
N PHE A 137 -0.18 2.04 1.70
CA PHE A 137 0.54 1.04 0.90
C PHE A 137 -0.37 0.35 -0.11
N THR A 138 -1.55 0.92 -0.34
CA THR A 138 -2.53 0.47 -1.32
C THR A 138 -2.62 1.46 -2.47
N GLY A 139 -2.56 0.96 -3.70
CA GLY A 139 -2.95 1.70 -4.89
C GLY A 139 -4.37 1.34 -5.28
N LEU A 140 -5.17 2.32 -5.69
CA LEU A 140 -6.54 2.14 -6.15
C LEU A 140 -6.69 2.61 -7.59
N VAL A 141 -7.28 1.77 -8.44
CA VAL A 141 -7.47 2.05 -9.87
C VAL A 141 -8.92 1.83 -10.25
N ALA A 142 -9.62 2.88 -10.66
CA ALA A 142 -10.99 2.84 -11.13
C ALA A 142 -11.06 2.73 -12.65
N LEU A 143 -11.66 1.64 -13.15
CA LEU A 143 -11.69 1.27 -14.58
C LEU A 143 -13.12 1.03 -15.11
N THR A 144 -14.18 1.27 -14.32
CA THR A 144 -15.54 0.89 -14.75
C THR A 144 -16.20 1.90 -15.68
N HIS A 145 -15.86 3.19 -15.52
CA HIS A 145 -16.61 4.32 -16.09
C HIS A 145 -18.07 4.42 -15.63
N ASP A 146 -18.44 3.70 -14.57
CA ASP A 146 -19.75 3.81 -13.94
C ASP A 146 -19.58 4.61 -12.64
N PRO A 147 -20.06 5.87 -12.57
CA PRO A 147 -19.93 6.70 -11.37
C PRO A 147 -20.45 6.00 -10.11
N LYS A 148 -21.49 5.15 -10.22
CA LYS A 148 -22.05 4.44 -9.06
C LYS A 148 -21.08 3.42 -8.46
N ILE A 149 -20.13 2.93 -9.26
CA ILE A 149 -19.12 1.97 -8.82
C ILE A 149 -17.81 2.70 -8.52
N ASP A 150 -17.38 3.61 -9.40
CA ASP A 150 -16.08 4.28 -9.29
C ASP A 150 -16.06 5.35 -8.18
N GLU A 151 -17.08 6.21 -8.06
CA GLU A 151 -17.05 7.34 -7.12
C GLU A 151 -16.87 6.90 -5.65
N PRO A 152 -17.62 5.92 -5.11
CA PRO A 152 -17.44 5.47 -3.73
C PRO A 152 -16.03 4.93 -3.48
N ALA A 153 -15.46 4.25 -4.47
CA ALA A 153 -14.13 3.67 -4.35
C ALA A 153 -13.03 4.74 -4.40
N LEU A 154 -13.16 5.73 -5.29
CA LEU A 154 -12.24 6.85 -5.37
C LEU A 154 -12.25 7.67 -4.08
N GLU A 155 -13.43 7.96 -3.54
CA GLU A 155 -13.57 8.68 -2.27
C GLU A 155 -12.91 7.89 -1.12
N ALA A 156 -13.16 6.58 -1.04
CA ALA A 156 -12.54 5.72 -0.04
C ALA A 156 -11.00 5.70 -0.15
N GLY A 157 -10.46 5.58 -1.37
CA GLY A 157 -9.02 5.59 -1.62
C GLY A 157 -8.34 6.91 -1.23
N LEU A 158 -8.96 8.04 -1.56
CA LEU A 158 -8.47 9.37 -1.18
C LEU A 158 -8.49 9.56 0.33
N ARG A 159 -9.59 9.19 1.00
CA ARG A 159 -9.74 9.29 2.45
C ARG A 159 -8.73 8.42 3.20
N ALA A 160 -8.45 7.22 2.69
CA ALA A 160 -7.49 6.29 3.28
C ALA A 160 -6.02 6.68 3.04
N GLY A 161 -5.77 7.70 2.20
CA GLY A 161 -4.42 8.13 1.87
C GLY A 161 -3.64 7.12 1.04
N CYS A 162 -4.33 6.35 0.18
CA CYS A 162 -3.69 5.43 -0.76
C CYS A 162 -2.55 6.12 -1.54
N PHE A 163 -1.41 5.45 -1.73
CA PHE A 163 -0.25 6.06 -2.40
C PHE A 163 -0.55 6.43 -3.87
N TYR A 164 -1.54 5.79 -4.46
CA TYR A 164 -2.01 6.05 -5.80
C TYR A 164 -3.52 5.89 -5.85
N VAL A 165 -4.21 6.89 -6.42
CA VAL A 165 -5.62 6.82 -6.77
C VAL A 165 -5.74 7.28 -8.21
N GLY A 166 -6.04 6.35 -9.12
CA GLY A 166 -6.16 6.62 -10.54
C GLY A 166 -7.53 6.26 -11.06
N ALA A 167 -8.12 7.12 -11.88
CA ALA A 167 -9.34 6.83 -12.61
C ALA A 167 -9.05 6.86 -14.12
N LEU A 168 -9.45 5.81 -14.83
CA LEU A 168 -9.35 5.81 -16.29
C LEU A 168 -10.38 6.78 -16.86
N GLY A 169 -9.94 7.65 -17.76
CA GLY A 169 -10.81 8.61 -18.44
C GLY A 169 -10.10 9.25 -19.63
N SER A 170 -10.87 9.61 -20.66
CA SER A 170 -10.35 10.49 -21.70
C SER A 170 -10.14 11.90 -21.14
N ARG A 171 -9.32 12.74 -21.79
CA ARG A 171 -9.17 14.16 -21.39
C ARG A 171 -10.49 14.91 -21.30
N ARG A 172 -11.49 14.54 -22.12
CA ARG A 172 -12.83 15.13 -22.11
C ARG A 172 -13.72 14.57 -21.00
N THR A 173 -13.48 13.33 -20.57
CA THR A 173 -14.21 12.68 -19.47
C THR A 173 -13.65 13.10 -18.11
N HIS A 174 -12.40 13.58 -18.08
CA HIS A 174 -11.69 14.01 -16.88
C HIS A 174 -11.86 15.51 -16.54
N ALA A 175 -12.20 16.34 -17.54
CA ALA A 175 -12.43 17.78 -17.36
C ALA A 175 -13.85 18.05 -16.86
#